data_AF-A0AAD5N3I9-F1
#
_entry.id   AF-A0AAD5N3I9-F1
#
_cell.length_a   1.000
_cell.length_b   1.000
_cell.length_c   1.000
_cell.angle_alpha   90.00
_cell.angle_beta   90.00
_cell.angle_gamma   90.00
#
_symmetry.space_group_name_H-M   'P 1'
#
loop_
_entity.id
_entity.type
_entity.pdbx_description
1 polymer ?
#
loop_
_entity_poly.entity_id
_entity_poly.type
_entity_poly.pdbx_seq_one_letter_code
_entity_poly.pdbx_strand_id
1 'polypeptide(L)'
;MPNHLTGPFMISLTAIISVVSGCGVVPAGQVSTRIFTVTGFTLPVAMVYSRDAAIRAQLSNIASSRGAAQASVNRLVVQTVFDVLESQGRGALLPDAVISAILGQLTINITYEPLECKMVALNPMADMQVMMNDKCIIVSNTVTGICTKLMAEAVRRRMMCNMPVAIGAIPPQHLMIGGTTSSTNIIMASWSRTMWQSVVNRAVRMLASGPLGSTFFSASAVVSGN
;
A
#
# COMPACT_ATOMS: atom_id res chain seq x y z
N MET A 1 33.38 24.47 -0.58
CA MET A 1 32.36 25.46 -0.14
C MET A 1 31.23 25.43 -1.15
N PRO A 2 29.93 25.33 -0.80
CA PRO A 2 29.32 25.16 0.52
C PRO A 2 28.60 23.80 0.71
N ASN A 3 28.49 23.38 1.97
CA ASN A 3 27.74 22.22 2.42
C ASN A 3 26.26 22.60 2.61
N HIS A 4 25.37 21.91 1.89
CA HIS A 4 23.93 22.00 2.14
C HIS A 4 23.57 21.15 3.37
N LEU A 5 23.42 21.81 4.51
CA LEU A 5 22.80 21.25 5.71
C LEU A 5 21.30 21.08 5.44
N THR A 6 20.88 19.84 5.20
CA THR A 6 19.48 19.41 5.26
C THR A 6 19.02 19.45 6.72
N GLY A 7 18.40 20.57 7.10
CA GLY A 7 17.78 20.71 8.41
C GLY A 7 16.63 19.71 8.59
N PRO A 8 16.45 19.13 9.79
CA PRO A 8 15.28 18.34 10.08
C PRO A 8 14.07 19.27 10.12
N PHE A 9 13.09 18.99 9.25
CA PHE A 9 11.74 19.57 9.36
C PHE A 9 11.10 19.10 10.67
N MET A 10 11.44 19.80 11.76
CA MET A 10 10.64 19.85 12.99
C MET A 10 9.34 20.55 12.62
N ILE A 11 8.31 19.76 12.25
CA ILE A 11 6.94 20.25 12.29
C ILE A 11 6.66 20.51 13.77
N SER A 12 6.78 21.77 14.18
CA SER A 12 6.51 22.23 15.54
C SER A 12 5.08 21.87 15.91
N LEU A 13 4.93 20.89 16.78
CA LEU A 13 3.65 20.43 17.33
C LEU A 13 3.15 21.39 18.42
N THR A 14 3.24 22.70 18.19
CA THR A 14 2.79 23.77 19.12
C THR A 14 1.38 24.27 18.82
N ALA A 15 0.57 23.48 18.11
CA ALA A 15 -0.86 23.72 18.04
C ALA A 15 -1.56 23.04 19.24
N ILE A 16 -1.59 23.77 20.36
CA ILE A 16 -2.64 23.78 21.40
C ILE A 16 -3.21 22.40 21.77
N ILE A 17 -2.72 21.80 22.86
CA ILE A 17 -3.48 20.81 23.61
C ILE A 17 -3.62 21.28 25.05
N SER A 18 -4.81 21.82 25.34
CA SER A 18 -5.45 21.74 26.65
C SER A 18 -5.46 20.27 27.07
N VAL A 19 -4.55 19.91 27.97
CA VAL A 19 -4.24 18.53 28.41
C VAL A 19 -5.39 17.82 29.16
N VAL A 20 -6.58 18.42 29.22
CA VAL A 20 -7.74 17.89 29.94
C VAL A 20 -8.65 17.02 29.06
N SER A 21 -8.48 17.06 27.72
CA SER A 21 -9.40 16.37 26.78
C SER A 21 -8.83 15.12 26.11
N GLY A 22 -7.68 14.60 26.55
CA GLY A 22 -6.98 13.47 25.90
C GLY A 22 -7.76 12.15 25.83
N CYS A 23 -8.86 12.03 26.58
CA CYS A 23 -9.78 10.88 26.55
C CYS A 23 -11.22 11.25 26.11
N GLY A 24 -11.44 12.49 25.68
CA GLY A 24 -12.77 12.94 25.25
C GLY A 24 -13.16 12.26 23.93
N VAL A 25 -14.14 11.35 24.00
CA VAL A 25 -14.83 10.83 22.81
C VAL A 25 -15.63 11.98 22.21
N VAL A 26 -15.49 12.19 20.90
CA VAL A 26 -16.25 13.24 20.21
C VAL A 26 -17.76 12.93 20.34
N PRO A 27 -18.65 13.92 20.56
CA PRO A 27 -20.09 13.66 20.63
C PRO A 27 -20.60 12.79 19.47
N ALA A 28 -21.57 11.93 19.76
CA ALA A 28 -22.16 11.03 18.76
C ALA A 28 -22.59 11.81 17.51
N GLY A 29 -22.02 11.45 16.35
CA GLY A 29 -22.25 12.14 15.07
C GLY A 29 -21.06 12.93 14.52
N GLN A 30 -19.95 13.09 15.26
CA GLN A 30 -18.74 13.79 14.80
C GLN A 30 -17.57 12.82 14.53
N VAL A 31 -17.79 11.82 13.69
CA VAL A 31 -16.70 10.96 13.19
C VAL A 31 -15.95 11.71 12.10
N SER A 32 -14.67 12.01 12.33
CA SER A 32 -13.82 12.58 11.29
C SER A 32 -13.36 11.45 10.37
N THR A 33 -13.66 11.55 9.08
CA THR A 33 -13.26 10.56 8.08
C THR A 33 -12.35 11.20 7.04
N ARG A 34 -11.25 10.52 6.69
CA ARG A 34 -10.31 10.93 5.66
C ARG A 34 -10.13 9.80 4.68
N ILE A 35 -10.00 10.12 3.41
CA ILE A 35 -9.69 9.15 2.36
C ILE A 35 -8.21 9.30 2.04
N PHE A 36 -7.53 8.20 1.77
CA PHE A 36 -6.17 8.24 1.26
C PHE A 36 -6.00 7.23 0.13
N THR A 37 -5.04 7.52 -0.73
CA THR A 37 -4.64 6.65 -1.83
C THR A 37 -3.13 6.57 -1.87
N VAL A 38 -2.59 5.36 -2.03
CA VAL A 38 -1.17 5.06 -2.26
C VAL A 38 -1.01 4.52 -3.67
N THR A 39 -0.08 5.10 -4.44
CA THR A 39 0.23 4.71 -5.83
C THR A 39 1.74 4.71 -6.04
N GLY A 40 2.20 4.27 -7.22
CA GLY A 40 3.61 4.35 -7.60
C GLY A 40 4.51 3.26 -7.02
N PHE A 41 3.93 2.24 -6.37
CA PHE A 41 4.66 1.02 -5.99
C PHE A 41 4.72 0.04 -7.17
N THR A 42 5.72 -0.84 -7.17
CA THR A 42 5.73 -2.03 -8.04
C THR A 42 5.01 -3.18 -7.33
N LEU A 43 4.37 -4.08 -8.07
CA LEU A 43 3.47 -5.08 -7.49
C LEU A 43 4.23 -6.28 -6.91
N PRO A 44 4.40 -6.43 -5.57
CA PRO A 44 5.04 -7.61 -5.01
C PRO A 44 4.13 -8.85 -5.16
N VAL A 45 4.75 -10.03 -5.23
CA VAL A 45 4.01 -11.31 -5.28
C VAL A 45 3.11 -11.50 -4.04
N ALA A 46 3.47 -10.92 -2.89
CA ALA A 46 2.65 -10.97 -1.68
C ALA A 46 1.30 -10.24 -1.80
N MET A 47 1.14 -9.38 -2.80
CA MET A 47 -0.09 -8.61 -3.06
C MET A 47 -0.92 -9.18 -4.22
N VAL A 48 -0.48 -10.27 -4.84
CA VAL A 48 -1.25 -10.97 -5.88
C VAL A 48 -1.74 -12.31 -5.36
N TYR A 49 -2.68 -12.93 -6.06
CA TYR A 49 -3.19 -14.23 -5.67
C TYR A 49 -3.25 -15.20 -6.83
N SER A 50 -3.24 -16.49 -6.51
CA SER A 50 -3.53 -17.56 -7.46
C SER A 50 -4.34 -18.66 -6.78
N ARG A 51 -5.34 -19.17 -7.50
CA ARG A 51 -6.12 -20.33 -7.08
C ARG A 51 -5.42 -21.65 -7.43
N ASP A 52 -4.44 -21.62 -8.33
CA ASP A 52 -3.71 -22.80 -8.76
C ASP A 52 -2.71 -23.24 -7.68
N ALA A 53 -2.84 -24.49 -7.22
CA ALA A 53 -1.95 -25.06 -6.21
C ALA A 53 -0.50 -25.19 -6.70
N ALA A 54 -0.29 -25.48 -7.98
CA ALA A 54 1.05 -25.60 -8.56
C ALA A 54 1.77 -24.25 -8.56
N ILE A 55 1.05 -23.16 -8.84
CA ILE A 55 1.61 -21.80 -8.77
C ILE A 55 1.98 -21.44 -7.33
N ARG A 56 1.12 -21.76 -6.36
CA ARG A 56 1.40 -21.54 -4.94
C ARG A 56 2.57 -22.36 -4.43
N ALA A 57 2.80 -23.55 -4.97
CA ALA A 57 3.97 -24.36 -4.66
C ALA A 57 5.27 -23.74 -5.21
N GLN A 58 5.21 -23.04 -6.35
CA GLN A 58 6.36 -22.35 -6.93
C GLN A 58 6.64 -20.99 -6.28
N LEU A 59 5.59 -20.31 -5.82
CA LEU A 59 5.64 -19.00 -5.20
C LEU A 59 5.09 -19.06 -3.78
N SER A 60 5.94 -19.38 -2.81
CA SER A 60 5.54 -19.53 -1.40
C SER A 60 4.86 -18.29 -0.81
N ASN A 61 5.11 -17.11 -1.37
CA ASN A 61 4.56 -15.84 -0.89
C ASN A 61 3.28 -15.38 -1.61
N ILE A 62 2.81 -16.11 -2.64
CA ILE A 62 1.58 -15.72 -3.35
C ILE A 62 0.34 -16.07 -2.51
N ALA A 63 -0.64 -15.17 -2.46
CA ALA A 63 -1.87 -15.44 -1.73
C ALA A 63 -2.71 -16.54 -2.42
N SER A 64 -3.44 -17.31 -1.63
CA SER A 64 -4.30 -18.39 -2.13
C SER A 64 -5.66 -17.92 -2.64
N SER A 65 -6.05 -16.69 -2.32
CA SER A 65 -7.33 -16.10 -2.71
C SER A 65 -7.23 -14.58 -2.72
N ARG A 66 -8.22 -13.94 -3.37
CA ARG A 66 -8.37 -12.48 -3.33
C ARG A 66 -8.44 -11.96 -1.90
N GLY A 67 -9.25 -12.59 -1.04
CA GLY A 67 -9.42 -12.18 0.35
C GLY A 67 -8.13 -12.29 1.17
N ALA A 68 -7.30 -13.32 0.92
CA ALA A 68 -6.00 -13.45 1.57
C ALA A 68 -5.03 -12.34 1.14
N ALA A 69 -4.97 -12.00 -0.15
CA ALA A 69 -4.17 -10.87 -0.63
C ALA A 69 -4.64 -9.53 -0.03
N GLN A 70 -5.96 -9.29 0.00
CA GLN A 70 -6.54 -8.10 0.63
C GLN A 70 -6.22 -8.03 2.13
N ALA A 71 -6.33 -9.14 2.86
CA ALA A 71 -6.01 -9.20 4.28
C ALA A 71 -4.51 -8.92 4.54
N SER A 72 -3.62 -9.42 3.68
CA SER A 72 -2.18 -9.12 3.76
C SER A 72 -1.89 -7.63 3.58
N VAL A 73 -2.48 -6.99 2.55
CA VAL A 73 -2.34 -5.55 2.31
C VAL A 73 -2.95 -4.74 3.45
N ASN A 74 -4.14 -5.13 3.92
CA ASN A 74 -4.80 -4.49 5.04
C ASN A 74 -3.91 -4.51 6.29
N ARG A 75 -3.39 -5.70 6.66
CA ARG A 75 -2.50 -5.85 7.81
C ARG A 75 -1.26 -4.97 7.68
N LEU A 76 -0.61 -5.01 6.51
CA LEU A 76 0.60 -4.23 6.24
C LEU A 76 0.36 -2.72 6.42
N VAL A 77 -0.69 -2.19 5.78
CA VAL A 77 -0.98 -0.75 5.81
C VAL A 77 -1.42 -0.32 7.20
N VAL A 78 -2.32 -1.08 7.85
CA VAL A 78 -2.81 -0.75 9.19
C VAL A 78 -1.68 -0.76 10.22
N GLN A 79 -0.85 -1.80 10.22
CA GLN A 79 0.31 -1.89 11.12
C GLN A 79 1.25 -0.71 10.90
N THR A 80 1.60 -0.41 9.65
CA THR A 80 2.52 0.69 9.35
C THR A 80 1.96 2.05 9.79
N VAL A 81 0.67 2.30 9.57
CA VAL A 81 0.04 3.55 10.03
C VAL A 81 0.06 3.64 11.55
N PHE A 82 -0.21 2.53 12.25
CA PHE A 82 -0.17 2.49 13.71
C PHE A 82 1.25 2.71 14.22
N ASP A 83 2.25 2.04 13.67
CA ASP A 83 3.67 2.22 14.03
C ASP A 83 4.13 3.68 13.88
N VAL A 84 3.69 4.35 12.79
CA VAL A 84 3.97 5.77 12.58
C VAL A 84 3.30 6.65 13.65
N LEU A 85 2.05 6.36 13.99
CA LEU A 85 1.31 7.13 15.00
C LEU A 85 1.87 6.89 16.40
N GLU A 86 2.26 5.66 16.74
CA GLU A 86 2.96 5.34 17.99
C GLU A 86 4.30 6.07 18.07
N SER A 87 5.10 6.01 17.01
CA SER A 87 6.37 6.73 16.92
C SER A 87 6.19 8.25 17.09
N GLN A 88 5.15 8.82 16.46
CA GLN A 88 4.83 10.24 16.63
C GLN A 88 4.36 10.57 18.05
N GLY A 89 3.49 9.74 18.64
CA GLY A 89 2.99 9.93 19.99
C GLY A 89 4.12 9.90 21.02
N ARG A 90 5.04 8.93 20.90
CA ARG A 90 6.25 8.85 21.73
C ARG A 90 7.17 10.04 21.51
N GLY A 91 7.36 10.46 20.26
CA GLY A 91 8.12 11.67 19.93
C GLY A 91 7.52 12.95 20.54
N ALA A 92 6.21 12.96 20.78
CA ALA A 92 5.49 14.04 21.48
C ALA A 92 5.41 13.82 23.00
N LEU A 93 6.14 12.85 23.56
CA LEU A 93 6.17 12.50 24.98
C LEU A 93 4.80 12.12 25.56
N LEU A 94 3.90 11.57 24.73
CA LEU A 94 2.64 11.02 25.22
C LEU A 94 2.90 9.69 25.96
N PRO A 95 2.24 9.44 27.10
CA PRO A 95 2.29 8.13 27.76
C PRO A 95 1.74 7.03 26.85
N ASP A 96 2.33 5.82 26.89
CA ASP A 96 1.89 4.69 26.05
C ASP A 96 0.40 4.36 26.22
N ALA A 97 -0.14 4.52 27.43
CA ALA A 97 -1.58 4.33 27.69
C ALA A 97 -2.46 5.33 26.91
N VAL A 98 -1.99 6.58 26.75
CA VAL A 98 -2.70 7.61 25.96
C VAL A 98 -2.60 7.29 24.47
N ILE A 99 -1.42 6.90 24.00
CA ILE A 99 -1.21 6.47 22.61
C ILE A 99 -2.15 5.32 22.27
N SER A 100 -2.18 4.28 23.12
CA SER A 100 -3.06 3.13 22.93
C SER A 100 -4.54 3.52 22.94
N ALA A 101 -4.96 4.42 23.83
CA ALA A 101 -6.35 4.89 23.87
C ALA A 101 -6.74 5.66 22.61
N ILE A 102 -5.84 6.49 22.07
CA ILE A 102 -6.05 7.22 20.80
C ILE A 102 -6.15 6.24 19.63
N LEU A 103 -5.22 5.27 19.54
CA LEU A 103 -5.22 4.27 18.47
C LEU A 103 -6.43 3.33 18.54
N GLY A 104 -6.91 3.00 19.74
CA GLY A 104 -8.15 2.23 19.93
C GLY A 104 -9.41 2.91 19.40
N GLN A 105 -9.35 4.23 19.14
CA GLN A 105 -10.43 5.03 18.56
C GLN A 105 -10.22 5.33 17.07
N LEU A 106 -9.21 4.72 16.44
CA LEU A 106 -8.92 4.86 15.02
C LEU A 106 -9.36 3.60 14.28
N THR A 107 -10.25 3.77 13.31
CA THR A 107 -10.63 2.72 12.35
C THR A 107 -9.98 3.01 11.02
N ILE A 108 -9.29 2.03 10.45
CA ILE A 108 -8.71 2.11 9.11
C ILE A 108 -9.37 1.01 8.27
N ASN A 109 -9.95 1.39 7.14
CA ASN A 109 -10.50 0.46 6.17
C ASN A 109 -9.71 0.57 4.87
N ILE A 110 -9.22 -0.55 4.34
CA ILE A 110 -8.35 -0.59 3.16
C ILE A 110 -9.12 -1.18 1.97
N THR A 111 -9.06 -0.48 0.84
CA THR A 111 -9.61 -0.92 -0.43
C THR A 111 -8.46 -1.23 -1.37
N TYR A 112 -8.31 -2.50 -1.71
CA TYR A 112 -7.28 -2.97 -2.64
C TYR A 112 -7.86 -4.03 -3.58
N GLU A 113 -7.46 -4.00 -4.85
CA GLU A 113 -7.90 -4.92 -5.90
C GLU A 113 -6.73 -5.81 -6.35
N PRO A 114 -6.57 -7.01 -5.75
CA PRO A 114 -5.48 -7.92 -6.08
C PRO A 114 -5.55 -8.42 -7.52
N LEU A 115 -4.39 -8.54 -8.16
CA LEU A 115 -4.25 -9.22 -9.45
C LEU A 115 -4.34 -10.75 -9.28
N GLU A 116 -5.13 -11.42 -10.12
CA GLU A 116 -5.15 -12.89 -10.19
C GLU A 116 -4.11 -13.39 -11.20
N CYS A 117 -3.15 -14.18 -10.73
CA CYS A 117 -2.17 -14.86 -11.56
C CYS A 117 -2.62 -16.29 -11.85
N LYS A 118 -3.37 -16.47 -12.94
CA LYS A 118 -3.84 -17.80 -13.37
C LYS A 118 -2.72 -18.69 -13.90
N MET A 119 -1.68 -18.05 -14.43
CA MET A 119 -0.42 -18.68 -14.81
C MET A 119 0.73 -17.75 -14.47
N VAL A 120 1.92 -18.31 -14.29
CA VAL A 120 3.13 -17.55 -13.95
C VAL A 120 4.27 -17.94 -14.89
N ALA A 121 5.05 -16.94 -15.30
CA ALA A 121 6.39 -17.12 -15.85
C ALA A 121 7.41 -16.54 -14.86
N LEU A 122 8.28 -17.39 -14.32
CA LEU A 122 9.32 -16.99 -13.37
C LEU A 122 10.61 -16.68 -14.11
N ASN A 123 11.12 -15.47 -13.92
CA ASN A 123 12.37 -14.99 -14.52
C ASN A 123 12.53 -15.41 -15.99
N PRO A 124 11.52 -15.22 -16.85
CA PRO A 124 11.62 -15.68 -18.23
C PRO A 124 12.78 -14.96 -18.91
N MET A 125 13.67 -15.72 -19.54
CA MET A 125 14.68 -15.16 -20.43
C MET A 125 13.97 -14.56 -21.66
N ALA A 126 14.59 -13.55 -22.28
CA ALA A 126 14.03 -12.79 -23.40
C ALA A 126 13.72 -13.61 -24.68
N ASP A 127 14.00 -14.91 -24.68
CA ASP A 127 13.82 -15.81 -25.83
C ASP A 127 12.93 -17.02 -25.54
N MET A 128 12.24 -17.05 -24.39
CA MET A 128 11.40 -18.19 -24.04
C MET A 128 10.04 -18.08 -24.72
N GLN A 129 9.76 -18.99 -25.67
CA GLN A 129 8.44 -19.13 -26.29
C GLN A 129 7.41 -19.61 -25.26
N VAL A 130 6.79 -18.67 -24.55
CA VAL A 130 5.75 -18.97 -23.58
C VAL A 130 4.39 -19.00 -24.29
N MET A 131 3.80 -20.20 -24.40
CA MET A 131 2.44 -20.37 -24.94
C MET A 131 1.39 -19.66 -24.06
N MET A 132 0.42 -19.03 -24.71
CA MET A 132 -0.52 -18.05 -24.16
C MET A 132 -1.56 -18.63 -23.21
N ASN A 133 -1.64 -18.01 -22.04
CA ASN A 133 -2.80 -17.86 -21.16
C ASN A 133 -2.53 -16.62 -20.30
N ASP A 134 -3.53 -16.08 -19.60
CA ASP A 134 -3.39 -14.90 -18.72
C ASP A 134 -2.25 -15.13 -17.69
N LYS A 135 -1.03 -14.67 -18.02
CA LYS A 135 0.22 -14.97 -17.33
C LYS A 135 0.75 -13.74 -16.63
N CYS A 136 1.04 -13.86 -15.34
CA CYS A 136 1.87 -12.91 -14.62
C CYS A 136 3.35 -13.18 -14.91
N ILE A 137 4.11 -12.13 -15.19
CA ILE A 137 5.56 -12.21 -15.33
C ILE A 137 6.16 -11.79 -14.01
N ILE A 138 6.92 -12.67 -13.39
CA ILE A 138 7.52 -12.43 -12.07
C ILE A 138 9.03 -12.44 -12.20
N VAL A 139 9.65 -11.34 -11.79
CA VAL A 139 11.10 -11.19 -11.69
C VAL A 139 11.45 -10.88 -10.25
N SER A 140 12.31 -11.68 -9.63
CA SER A 140 12.83 -11.42 -8.27
C SER A 140 11.74 -11.10 -7.22
N ASN A 141 10.61 -11.82 -7.26
CA ASN A 141 9.45 -11.66 -6.36
C ASN A 141 8.55 -10.42 -6.62
N THR A 142 8.70 -9.77 -7.77
CA THR A 142 7.84 -8.66 -8.22
C THR A 142 7.15 -9.03 -9.52
N VAL A 143 5.86 -8.74 -9.63
CA VAL A 143 5.15 -8.82 -10.90
C VAL A 143 5.58 -7.63 -11.75
N THR A 144 6.21 -7.89 -12.89
CA THR A 144 6.73 -6.85 -13.79
C THR A 144 5.82 -6.58 -14.98
N GLY A 145 4.89 -7.49 -15.26
CA GLY A 145 3.95 -7.34 -16.36
C GLY A 145 2.93 -8.46 -16.39
N ILE A 146 1.96 -8.31 -17.30
CA ILE A 146 0.96 -9.32 -17.58
C ILE A 146 0.92 -9.61 -19.08
N CYS A 147 0.75 -10.88 -19.45
CA CYS A 147 0.41 -11.25 -20.82
C CYS A 147 -1.05 -10.87 -21.07
N THR A 148 -1.30 -9.77 -21.77
CA THR A 148 -2.66 -9.42 -22.20
C THR A 148 -2.96 -10.08 -23.54
N LYS A 149 -4.18 -10.61 -23.67
CA LYS A 149 -4.75 -10.92 -24.99
C LYS A 149 -5.03 -9.58 -25.66
N LEU A 150 -4.11 -9.08 -26.48
CA LEU A 150 -4.42 -7.96 -27.36
C LEU A 150 -5.57 -8.38 -28.28
N MET A 151 -6.75 -7.79 -28.07
CA MET A 151 -7.82 -7.72 -29.06
C MET A 151 -7.44 -6.59 -30.03
N ALA A 152 -7.49 -6.68 -31.36
CA ALA A 152 -8.02 -7.66 -32.29
C ALA A 152 -7.05 -7.72 -33.52
N GLU A 153 -7.26 -8.70 -34.41
CA GLU A 153 -6.63 -8.83 -35.74
C GLU A 153 -5.21 -9.42 -35.90
N ALA A 154 -4.42 -9.62 -34.86
CA ALA A 154 -3.15 -10.33 -35.04
C ALA A 154 -3.28 -11.85 -34.76
N VAL A 155 -3.85 -12.50 -35.77
CA VAL A 155 -3.57 -13.87 -36.26
C VAL A 155 -4.23 -15.04 -35.52
N ARG A 156 -5.19 -15.65 -36.23
CA ARG A 156 -5.93 -16.89 -35.99
C ARG A 156 -5.17 -18.11 -35.43
N ARG A 157 -3.85 -18.13 -35.22
CA ARG A 157 -3.11 -19.28 -34.67
C ARG A 157 -1.81 -18.83 -33.97
N ARG A 158 -1.69 -19.09 -32.67
CA ARG A 158 -0.43 -19.10 -31.89
C ARG A 158 0.33 -17.76 -31.80
N MET A 159 -0.29 -16.78 -31.19
CA MET A 159 0.40 -15.57 -30.77
C MET A 159 1.29 -15.90 -29.53
N MET A 160 2.48 -15.31 -29.39
CA MET A 160 3.49 -15.68 -28.38
C MET A 160 3.75 -14.52 -27.42
N CYS A 161 3.86 -14.78 -26.10
CA CYS A 161 4.31 -13.77 -25.11
C CYS A 161 5.82 -13.44 -25.19
N ASN A 162 6.50 -13.84 -26.26
CA ASN A 162 7.95 -13.63 -26.44
C ASN A 162 8.27 -12.32 -27.19
N MET A 163 7.26 -11.63 -27.74
CA MET A 163 7.46 -10.32 -28.35
C MET A 163 7.35 -9.25 -27.26
N PRO A 164 8.24 -8.24 -27.21
CA PRO A 164 8.11 -7.09 -26.30
C PRO A 164 6.71 -6.44 -26.35
N VAL A 165 6.02 -6.58 -27.48
CA VAL A 165 4.68 -6.06 -27.76
C VAL A 165 3.56 -6.82 -27.02
N ALA A 166 3.79 -8.05 -26.55
CA ALA A 166 2.78 -8.88 -25.87
C ALA A 166 2.83 -8.80 -24.33
N ILE A 167 3.86 -8.14 -23.76
CA ILE A 167 3.93 -7.85 -22.34
C ILE A 167 3.18 -6.55 -22.09
N GLY A 168 1.96 -6.68 -21.58
CA GLY A 168 1.15 -5.55 -21.15
C GLY A 168 1.62 -5.01 -19.80
N ALA A 169 1.48 -3.69 -19.64
CA ALA A 169 1.61 -3.05 -18.33
C ALA A 169 0.54 -3.60 -17.36
N ILE A 170 0.89 -3.63 -16.08
CA ILE A 170 -0.07 -3.98 -15.02
C ILE A 170 -1.14 -2.89 -14.97
N PRO A 171 -2.43 -3.24 -15.06
CA PRO A 171 -3.51 -2.26 -14.99
C PRO A 171 -3.45 -1.43 -13.69
N PRO A 172 -3.67 -0.11 -13.75
CA PRO A 172 -3.48 0.78 -12.60
C PRO A 172 -4.26 0.40 -11.34
N GLN A 173 -5.43 -0.24 -11.48
CA GLN A 173 -6.23 -0.69 -10.35
C GLN A 173 -5.50 -1.68 -9.43
N HIS A 174 -4.52 -2.42 -9.94
CA HIS A 174 -3.70 -3.36 -9.14
C HIS A 174 -2.47 -2.69 -8.50
N LEU A 175 -2.17 -1.45 -8.91
CA LEU A 175 -1.06 -0.61 -8.44
C LEU A 175 -1.55 0.58 -7.59
N MET A 176 -2.75 0.45 -7.04
CA MET A 176 -3.39 1.46 -6.21
C MET A 176 -3.95 0.82 -4.94
N ILE A 177 -3.58 1.39 -3.79
CA ILE A 177 -4.20 1.05 -2.49
C ILE A 177 -5.02 2.26 -2.08
N GLY A 178 -6.33 2.10 -1.98
CA GLY A 178 -7.20 3.10 -1.36
C GLY A 178 -7.44 2.77 0.12
N GLY A 179 -7.89 3.75 0.88
CA GLY A 179 -8.38 3.50 2.22
C GLY A 179 -9.10 4.69 2.83
N THR A 180 -9.81 4.43 3.92
CA THR A 180 -10.43 5.46 4.74
C THR A 180 -9.93 5.34 6.17
N THR A 181 -9.55 6.45 6.78
CA THR A 181 -9.32 6.53 8.22
C THR A 181 -10.49 7.27 8.87
N SER A 182 -11.04 6.70 9.93
CA SER A 182 -12.14 7.30 10.70
C SER A 182 -11.74 7.31 12.17
N SER A 183 -11.93 8.44 12.85
CA SER A 183 -11.64 8.54 14.27
C SER A 183 -12.74 9.21 15.07
N THR A 184 -12.97 8.70 16.27
CA THR A 184 -13.83 9.29 17.31
C THR A 184 -13.02 10.00 18.40
N ASN A 185 -11.70 10.07 18.24
CA ASN A 185 -10.83 10.77 19.16
C ASN A 185 -10.78 12.26 18.82
N ILE A 186 -11.04 13.15 19.79
CA ILE A 186 -11.11 14.59 19.53
C ILE A 186 -9.81 15.17 18.96
N ILE A 187 -8.66 14.65 19.38
CA ILE A 187 -7.35 15.12 18.90
C ILE A 187 -7.21 14.76 17.42
N MET A 188 -7.34 13.48 17.08
CA MET A 188 -7.21 13.02 15.68
C MET A 188 -8.31 13.56 14.76
N ALA A 189 -9.52 13.74 15.29
CA ALA A 189 -10.64 14.28 14.54
C ALA A 189 -10.40 15.73 14.09
N SER A 190 -9.70 16.51 14.92
CA SER A 190 -9.30 17.89 14.63
C SER A 190 -8.08 18.02 13.71
N TRP A 191 -7.41 16.91 13.37
CA TRP A 191 -6.24 16.96 12.50
C TRP A 191 -6.58 17.44 11.10
N SER A 192 -5.77 18.38 10.63
CA SER A 192 -5.87 18.92 9.29
C SER A 192 -5.45 17.86 8.26
N ARG A 193 -5.82 18.10 7.01
CA ARG A 193 -5.35 17.31 5.88
C ARG A 193 -3.82 17.21 5.83
N THR A 194 -3.10 18.29 6.17
CA THR A 194 -1.62 18.30 6.16
C THR A 194 -1.02 17.42 7.25
N MET A 195 -1.63 17.35 8.43
CA MET A 195 -1.22 16.42 9.50
C MET A 195 -1.42 14.97 9.05
N TRP A 196 -2.60 14.64 8.53
CA TRP A 196 -2.86 13.30 7.99
C TRP A 196 -1.94 12.94 6.83
N GLN A 197 -1.68 13.88 5.91
CA GLN A 197 -0.74 13.70 4.82
C GLN A 197 0.67 13.39 5.33
N SER A 198 1.12 14.04 6.42
CA SER A 198 2.41 13.75 7.05
C SER A 198 2.47 12.31 7.58
N VAL A 199 1.41 11.82 8.23
CA VAL A 199 1.31 10.44 8.71
C VAL A 199 1.40 9.45 7.56
N VAL A 200 0.55 9.58 6.54
CA VAL A 200 0.55 8.61 5.42
C VAL A 200 1.87 8.67 4.64
N ASN A 201 2.48 9.86 4.46
CA ASN A 201 3.80 9.97 3.83
C ASN A 201 4.92 9.32 4.65
N ARG A 202 4.83 9.34 5.98
CA ARG A 202 5.77 8.60 6.84
C ARG A 202 5.51 7.10 6.77
N ALA A 203 4.26 6.67 6.68
CA ALA A 203 3.92 5.25 6.49
C ALA A 203 4.49 4.71 5.17
N VAL A 204 4.31 5.42 4.06
CA VAL A 204 4.91 5.04 2.77
C VAL A 204 6.44 4.97 2.86
N ARG A 205 7.09 5.94 3.52
CA ARG A 205 8.54 5.90 3.74
C ARG A 205 8.98 4.71 4.59
N MET A 206 8.21 4.37 5.62
CA MET A 206 8.48 3.21 6.47
C MET A 206 8.38 1.90 5.67
N LEU A 207 7.37 1.77 4.81
CA LEU A 207 7.26 0.65 3.85
C LEU A 207 8.46 0.59 2.90
N ALA A 208 8.89 1.75 2.37
CA ALA A 208 10.03 1.88 1.48
C ALA A 208 11.39 1.56 2.15
N SER A 209 11.50 1.73 3.47
CA SER A 209 12.68 1.34 4.25
C SER A 209 12.62 -0.09 4.81
N GLY A 210 11.45 -0.74 4.73
CA GLY A 210 11.20 -2.05 5.32
C GLY A 210 11.48 -3.22 4.38
N PRO A 211 10.98 -4.43 4.72
CA PRO A 211 11.15 -5.63 3.89
C PRO A 211 10.60 -5.52 2.46
N LEU A 212 9.68 -4.57 2.23
CA LEU A 212 9.09 -4.29 0.93
C LEU A 212 9.74 -3.08 0.23
N GLY A 213 10.93 -2.68 0.67
CA GLY A 213 11.55 -1.42 0.25
C GLY A 213 11.71 -1.25 -1.26
N SER A 214 12.15 -2.30 -1.96
CA SER A 214 12.26 -2.28 -3.42
C SER A 214 10.92 -2.09 -4.15
N THR A 215 9.81 -2.48 -3.50
CA THR A 215 8.47 -2.34 -4.09
C THR A 215 7.83 -0.99 -3.82
N PHE A 216 8.12 -0.36 -2.66
CA PHE A 216 7.55 0.92 -2.27
C PHE A 216 8.49 2.11 -2.45
N PHE A 217 9.70 1.94 -3.01
CA PHE A 217 10.69 3.02 -3.16
C PHE A 217 10.16 4.26 -3.89
N SER A 218 9.38 4.06 -4.96
CA SER A 218 8.75 5.14 -5.74
C SER A 218 7.30 5.42 -5.33
N ALA A 219 6.81 4.77 -4.26
CA ALA A 219 5.43 4.94 -3.84
C ALA A 219 5.20 6.34 -3.25
N SER A 220 3.99 6.84 -3.44
CA SER A 220 3.54 8.10 -2.86
C SER A 220 2.11 7.97 -2.38
N ALA A 221 1.71 8.83 -1.45
CA ALA A 221 0.36 8.85 -0.94
C ALA A 221 -0.27 10.23 -1.05
N VAL A 222 -1.59 10.26 -1.21
CA VAL A 222 -2.39 11.48 -1.21
C VAL A 222 -3.57 11.28 -0.28
N VAL A 223 -3.78 12.23 0.63
CA VAL A 223 -4.98 12.32 1.46
C VAL A 223 -5.98 13.24 0.77
N SER A 224 -7.23 12.82 0.69
CA SER A 224 -8.36 13.56 0.15
C SER A 224 -9.55 13.55 1.12
N GLY A 225 -10.45 14.53 1.00
CA GLY A 225 -11.59 14.74 1.89
C GLY A 225 -11.40 15.88 2.90
N ASN A 226 -12.53 16.45 3.35
CA ASN A 226 -12.64 17.50 4.37
C ASN A 226 -13.14 16.92 5.69
#